data_AF-A0A7L5AP35-F1
#
_entry.id   AF-A0A7L5AP35-F1
#
_cell.length_a   1.000
_cell.length_b   1.000
_cell.length_c   1.000
_cell.angle_alpha   90.00
_cell.angle_beta   90.00
_cell.angle_gamma   90.00
#
_symmetry.space_group_name_H-M   'P 1'
#
loop_
_entity.id
_entity.type
_entity.pdbx_description
1 polymer ?
#
loop_
_entity_poly.entity_id
_entity_poly.type
_entity_poly.pdbx_seq_one_letter_code
_entity_poly.pdbx_strand_id
1 'polypeptide(L)'
;MFGNTHRIAGAIAEGLGPGVSVEVVAVTSEQMDPLGDADLVIIGAPTHAHSLSTQSSRKEAEEWAADPERNLQLDPHAPGRGVREWLDSEPPLPHLYAAFDTRADMIRLFTGAASTPINRMLGRRRMEAIVPAESFVVSMHNELAGGEEDRAREWGQRIAEVAAERRIGHENSGAEAQ
;
A
#
# COMPACT_ATOMS: atom_id res chain seq x y z
N MET A 1 -2.54 11.03 3.76
CA MET A 1 -3.49 12.17 3.71
C MET A 1 -4.30 12.19 4.97
N PHE A 2 -5.35 11.38 5.13
CA PHE A 2 -6.21 11.43 6.33
C PHE A 2 -6.30 10.09 7.10
N GLY A 3 -5.23 9.31 7.14
CA GLY A 3 -5.11 8.14 8.03
C GLY A 3 -5.62 6.80 7.48
N ASN A 4 -6.61 6.80 6.59
CA ASN A 4 -7.24 5.53 6.17
C ASN A 4 -6.27 4.54 5.49
N THR A 5 -5.37 5.02 4.62
CA THR A 5 -4.36 4.13 4.01
C THR A 5 -3.40 3.54 5.04
N HIS A 6 -3.04 4.31 6.08
CA HIS A 6 -2.20 3.83 7.18
C HIS A 6 -2.93 2.76 7.98
N ARG A 7 -4.19 3.01 8.36
CA ARG A 7 -5.02 2.03 9.08
C ARG A 7 -5.11 0.68 8.34
N ILE A 8 -5.35 0.74 7.02
CA ILE A 8 -5.35 -0.46 6.17
C ILE A 8 -3.96 -1.13 6.15
N ALA A 9 -2.86 -0.38 6.04
CA ALA A 9 -1.52 -0.94 6.12
C ALA A 9 -1.29 -1.71 7.43
N GLY A 10 -1.75 -1.15 8.56
CA GLY A 10 -1.70 -1.79 9.87
C GLY A 10 -2.51 -3.09 9.92
N ALA A 11 -3.74 -3.08 9.41
CA ALA A 11 -4.58 -4.28 9.33
C ALA A 11 -3.96 -5.37 8.42
N ILE A 12 -3.33 -4.99 7.31
CA ILE A 12 -2.60 -5.95 6.45
C ILE A 12 -1.43 -6.57 7.23
N ALA A 13 -0.66 -5.75 7.95
CA ALA A 13 0.45 -6.23 8.77
C ALA A 13 -0.01 -7.19 9.88
N GLU A 14 -1.12 -6.91 10.54
CA GLU A 14 -1.76 -7.84 11.48
C GLU A 14 -2.13 -9.16 10.81
N GLY A 15 -2.65 -9.11 9.57
CA GLY A 15 -3.03 -10.27 8.78
C GLY A 15 -1.87 -11.18 8.38
N LEU A 16 -0.68 -10.63 8.13
CA LEU A 16 0.52 -11.43 7.83
C LEU A 16 0.90 -12.37 8.99
N GLY A 17 0.50 -12.01 10.22
CA GLY A 17 0.62 -12.84 11.40
C GLY A 17 2.03 -12.90 12.01
N PRO A 18 2.18 -13.55 13.18
CA PRO A 18 3.42 -13.51 13.97
C PRO A 18 4.57 -14.30 13.37
N GLY A 19 4.33 -15.11 12.33
CA GLY A 19 5.36 -15.85 11.62
C GLY A 19 6.11 -15.01 10.57
N VAL A 20 5.67 -13.77 10.34
CA VAL A 20 6.26 -12.85 9.36
C VAL A 20 6.78 -11.61 10.09
N SER A 21 8.05 -11.28 9.87
CA SER A 21 8.60 -10.00 10.32
C SER A 21 8.09 -8.90 9.39
N VAL A 22 7.32 -7.96 9.93
CA VAL A 22 6.71 -6.85 9.16
C VAL A 22 6.99 -5.52 9.85
N GLU A 23 7.32 -4.52 9.03
CA GLU A 23 7.42 -3.12 9.45
C GLU A 23 6.48 -2.27 8.59
N VAL A 24 5.68 -1.42 9.23
CA VAL A 24 4.79 -0.48 8.54
C VAL A 24 5.44 0.90 8.56
N VAL A 25 5.92 1.34 7.39
CA VAL A 25 6.68 2.58 7.26
C VAL A 25 5.96 3.53 6.29
N ALA A 26 5.80 4.79 6.70
CA ALA A 26 5.33 5.83 5.79
C ALA A 26 6.45 6.22 4.82
N VAL A 27 6.12 6.47 3.54
CA VAL A 27 7.11 6.87 2.52
C VAL A 27 7.86 8.16 2.86
N THR A 28 7.33 8.97 3.77
CA THR A 28 7.93 10.21 4.28
C THR A 28 8.92 9.99 5.42
N SER A 29 8.96 8.78 6.00
CA SER A 29 9.89 8.43 7.08
C SER A 29 11.33 8.40 6.60
N GLU A 30 12.24 8.90 7.43
CA GLU A 30 13.69 8.80 7.25
C GLU A 30 14.18 7.34 7.37
N GLN A 31 13.37 6.44 7.94
CA GLN A 31 13.67 5.01 8.10
C GLN A 31 13.53 4.20 6.80
N MET A 32 13.05 4.82 5.72
CA MET A 32 12.80 4.15 4.43
C MET A 32 14.08 3.68 3.69
N ASP A 33 15.26 4.17 4.07
CA ASP A 33 16.52 4.05 3.30
C ASP A 33 17.52 3.02 3.83
N PRO A 34 17.05 1.97 4.52
CA PRO A 34 17.06 0.73 3.77
C PRO A 34 15.84 -0.15 4.06
N LEU A 35 15.07 -0.45 3.01
CA LEU A 35 14.12 -1.58 2.99
C LEU A 35 14.80 -2.97 3.15
N GLY A 36 16.10 -2.98 3.47
CA GLY A 36 16.85 -4.13 3.97
C GLY A 36 16.81 -5.35 3.06
N ASP A 37 16.99 -6.52 3.70
CA ASP A 37 16.86 -7.85 3.10
C ASP A 37 15.39 -8.31 3.04
N ALA A 38 14.42 -7.39 2.90
CA ALA A 38 13.01 -7.77 2.83
C ALA A 38 12.76 -8.65 1.59
N ASP A 39 12.02 -9.74 1.75
CA ASP A 39 11.67 -10.65 0.65
C ASP A 39 10.51 -10.12 -0.21
N LEU A 40 9.70 -9.23 0.35
CA LEU A 40 8.44 -8.72 -0.21
C LEU A 40 8.19 -7.28 0.24
N VAL A 41 7.70 -6.43 -0.67
CA VAL A 41 7.22 -5.07 -0.33
C VAL A 41 5.72 -4.92 -0.60
N ILE A 42 4.97 -4.37 0.35
CA ILE A 42 3.55 -4.06 0.19
C ILE A 42 3.37 -2.53 0.12
N ILE A 43 2.87 -2.02 -1.00
CA ILE A 43 2.79 -0.57 -1.25
C ILE A 43 1.34 -0.11 -1.30
N GLY A 44 1.00 0.82 -0.41
CA GLY A 44 -0.33 1.43 -0.30
C GLY A 44 -0.34 2.91 -0.65
N ALA A 45 -1.39 3.39 -1.33
CA ALA A 45 -1.61 4.82 -1.54
C ALA A 45 -3.10 5.20 -1.54
N PRO A 46 -3.47 6.43 -1.13
CA PRO A 46 -4.79 6.94 -1.38
C PRO A 46 -5.00 7.21 -2.88
N THR A 47 -6.19 6.90 -3.38
CA THR A 47 -6.63 7.20 -4.74
C THR A 47 -7.11 8.64 -4.83
N HIS A 48 -6.44 9.46 -5.65
CA HIS A 48 -6.85 10.84 -6.01
C HIS A 48 -6.99 10.97 -7.52
N ALA A 49 -8.14 11.48 -7.98
CA ALA A 49 -8.44 11.68 -9.40
C ALA A 49 -8.01 10.48 -10.29
N HIS A 50 -8.33 9.26 -9.84
CA HIS A 50 -8.03 7.99 -10.53
C HIS A 50 -6.54 7.56 -10.55
N SER A 51 -5.68 8.19 -9.75
CA SER A 51 -4.23 7.94 -9.75
C SER A 51 -3.61 8.12 -8.36
N LEU A 52 -2.28 8.01 -8.29
CA LEU A 52 -1.48 8.37 -7.11
C LEU A 52 -1.62 9.87 -6.79
N SER A 53 -1.69 10.19 -5.50
CA SER A 53 -1.64 11.58 -5.02
C SER A 53 -0.42 12.32 -5.58
N THR A 54 -0.61 13.58 -5.94
CA THR A 54 0.47 14.51 -6.31
C THR A 54 0.83 15.40 -5.12
N GLN A 55 1.97 16.10 -5.21
CA GLN A 55 2.29 17.15 -4.25
C GLN A 55 1.16 18.20 -4.11
N SER A 56 0.52 18.60 -5.22
CA SER A 56 -0.59 19.56 -5.17
C SER A 56 -1.80 19.00 -4.43
N SER A 57 -2.20 17.75 -4.68
CA SER A 57 -3.31 17.10 -3.97
C SER A 57 -3.03 16.93 -2.47
N ARG A 58 -1.77 16.69 -2.09
CA ARG A 58 -1.38 16.61 -0.68
C ARG A 58 -1.45 17.98 0.01
N LYS A 59 -1.02 19.06 -0.65
CA LYS A 59 -1.20 20.45 -0.16
C LYS A 59 -2.68 20.82 -0.01
N GLU A 60 -3.51 20.45 -0.98
CA GLU A 60 -4.95 20.67 -0.90
C GLU A 60 -5.56 19.93 0.31
N ALA A 61 -5.08 18.73 0.64
CA ALA A 61 -5.51 18.05 1.87
C ALA A 61 -5.06 18.73 3.16
N GLU A 62 -3.90 19.39 3.17
CA GLU A 62 -3.49 20.25 4.30
C GLU A 62 -4.47 21.41 4.47
N GLU A 63 -4.87 22.06 3.37
CA GLU A 63 -5.88 23.13 3.37
C GLU A 63 -7.25 22.62 3.83
N TRP A 64 -7.70 21.45 3.38
CA TRP A 64 -8.95 20.85 3.81
C TRP A 64 -8.96 20.45 5.29
N ALA A 65 -7.82 20.02 5.83
CA ALA A 65 -7.70 19.70 7.26
C ALA A 65 -7.65 20.98 8.14
N ALA A 66 -7.27 22.12 7.57
CA ALA A 66 -7.29 23.40 8.26
C ALA A 66 -8.71 24.02 8.33
N ASP A 67 -9.64 23.54 7.51
CA ASP A 67 -11.05 23.95 7.50
C ASP A 67 -11.86 23.17 8.56
N PRO A 68 -12.27 23.82 9.67
CA PRO A 68 -12.98 23.14 10.76
C PRO A 68 -14.34 22.57 10.34
N GLU A 69 -14.96 23.10 9.27
CA GLU A 69 -16.26 22.62 8.80
C GLU A 69 -16.17 21.24 8.14
N ARG A 70 -14.98 20.83 7.69
CA ARG A 70 -14.77 19.55 7.00
C ARG A 70 -14.56 18.38 7.94
N ASN A 71 -14.26 18.64 9.22
CA ASN A 71 -14.00 17.61 10.21
C ASN A 71 -12.97 16.55 9.74
N LEU A 72 -11.92 17.00 9.05
CA LEU A 72 -10.85 16.15 8.54
C LEU A 72 -9.60 16.32 9.40
N GLN A 73 -9.00 15.20 9.79
CA GLN A 73 -7.71 15.20 10.48
C GLN A 73 -6.62 14.73 9.52
N LEU A 74 -5.57 15.55 9.37
CA LEU A 74 -4.41 15.18 8.59
C LEU A 74 -3.61 14.09 9.32
N ASP A 75 -3.22 13.06 8.59
CA ASP A 75 -2.26 12.05 9.06
C ASP A 75 -0.90 12.73 9.31
N PRO A 76 -0.23 12.46 10.44
CA PRO A 76 1.08 13.04 10.74
C PRO A 76 2.13 12.81 9.64
N HIS A 77 2.00 11.74 8.86
CA HIS A 77 2.89 11.38 7.77
C HIS A 77 2.40 11.83 6.38
N ALA A 78 1.31 12.60 6.31
CA ALA A 78 0.79 13.12 5.04
C ALA A 78 1.69 14.17 4.34
N PRO A 79 2.35 15.10 5.06
CA PRO A 79 3.17 16.13 4.42
C PRO A 79 4.41 15.55 3.73
N GLY A 80 4.83 16.14 2.60
CA GLY A 80 6.07 15.77 1.91
C GLY A 80 5.88 14.93 0.63
N ARG A 81 6.79 13.97 0.41
CA ARG A 81 6.78 13.09 -0.79
C ARG A 81 5.70 12.03 -0.68
N GLY A 82 5.11 11.62 -1.80
CA GLY A 82 4.17 10.50 -1.88
C GLY A 82 4.81 9.27 -2.51
N VAL A 83 4.01 8.21 -2.67
CA VAL A 83 4.42 6.95 -3.30
C VAL A 83 4.92 7.16 -4.73
N ARG A 84 4.35 8.11 -5.48
CA ARG A 84 4.82 8.39 -6.85
C ARG A 84 6.27 8.88 -6.83
N GLU A 85 6.52 9.96 -6.09
CA GLU A 85 7.85 10.57 -6.05
C GLU A 85 8.89 9.62 -5.44
N TRP A 86 8.49 8.81 -4.47
CA TRP A 86 9.34 7.78 -3.90
C TRP A 86 9.65 6.66 -4.90
N LEU A 87 8.66 6.15 -5.64
CA LEU A 87 8.95 5.17 -6.69
C LEU A 87 9.81 5.81 -7.79
N ASP A 88 9.57 7.04 -8.22
CA ASP A 88 10.37 7.72 -9.25
C ASP A 88 11.85 7.89 -8.86
N SER A 89 12.20 7.89 -7.56
CA SER A 89 13.60 7.94 -7.11
C SER A 89 14.34 6.61 -7.20
N GLU A 90 13.70 5.58 -7.75
CA GLU A 90 14.25 4.23 -7.93
C GLU A 90 14.89 3.60 -6.69
N PRO A 91 14.15 3.49 -5.57
CA PRO A 91 14.65 2.85 -4.36
C PRO A 91 14.97 1.37 -4.63
N PRO A 92 15.96 0.79 -3.93
CA PRO A 92 16.16 -0.65 -3.95
C PRO A 92 14.93 -1.33 -3.33
N LEU A 93 14.38 -2.32 -4.04
CA LEU A 93 13.19 -3.07 -3.65
C LEU A 93 13.41 -4.57 -3.91
N PRO A 94 12.75 -5.46 -3.14
CA PRO A 94 12.70 -6.87 -3.48
C PRO A 94 12.07 -7.13 -4.85
N HIS A 95 12.24 -8.36 -5.33
CA HIS A 95 11.61 -8.80 -6.56
C HIS A 95 10.08 -8.92 -6.43
N LEU A 96 9.58 -9.37 -5.27
CA LEU A 96 8.17 -9.58 -5.02
C LEU A 96 7.52 -8.32 -4.44
N TYR A 97 6.28 -8.07 -4.85
CA TYR A 97 5.48 -6.98 -4.28
C TYR A 97 3.98 -7.30 -4.20
N ALA A 98 3.27 -6.54 -3.38
CA ALA A 98 1.82 -6.40 -3.43
C ALA A 98 1.43 -4.92 -3.43
N ALA A 99 0.29 -4.56 -4.00
CA ALA A 99 -0.17 -3.18 -4.05
C ALA A 99 -1.61 -3.08 -3.56
N PHE A 100 -1.90 -2.02 -2.81
CA PHE A 100 -3.28 -1.69 -2.44
C PHE A 100 -3.55 -0.20 -2.55
N ASP A 101 -4.82 0.16 -2.55
CA ASP A 101 -5.24 1.55 -2.45
C ASP A 101 -6.47 1.75 -1.57
N THR A 102 -6.63 2.95 -1.03
CA THR A 102 -7.88 3.39 -0.42
C THR A 102 -8.58 4.37 -1.33
N ARG A 103 -9.87 4.18 -1.60
CA ARG A 103 -10.64 5.00 -2.53
C ARG A 103 -12.00 5.36 -1.96
N ALA A 104 -12.53 6.52 -2.37
CA ALA A 104 -13.89 6.91 -2.07
C ALA A 104 -14.89 5.87 -2.62
N ASP A 105 -16.00 5.67 -1.92
CA ASP A 105 -17.14 4.85 -2.34
C ASP A 105 -17.87 5.48 -3.54
N MET A 106 -17.23 5.42 -4.71
CA MET A 106 -17.87 5.66 -6.00
C MET A 106 -17.58 4.50 -6.93
N ILE A 107 -18.53 4.21 -7.83
CA ILE A 107 -18.53 3.11 -8.79
C ILE A 107 -17.11 2.93 -9.40
N ARG A 108 -16.52 1.73 -9.28
CA ARG A 108 -15.17 1.38 -9.78
C ARG A 108 -14.91 1.83 -11.22
N LEU A 109 -15.95 1.84 -12.05
CA LEU A 109 -15.88 2.25 -13.46
C LEU A 109 -15.60 3.76 -13.65
N PHE A 110 -15.91 4.57 -12.64
CA PHE A 110 -15.65 6.01 -12.60
C PHE A 110 -14.55 6.37 -11.61
N THR A 111 -13.95 5.41 -10.90
CA THR A 111 -12.83 5.64 -9.98
C THR A 111 -11.67 4.70 -10.30
N GLY A 112 -10.75 5.11 -11.17
CA GLY A 112 -9.48 4.39 -11.30
C GLY A 112 -8.76 4.27 -9.95
N ALA A 113 -7.86 3.31 -9.82
CA ALA A 113 -7.29 2.89 -8.55
C ALA A 113 -5.79 3.22 -8.48
N ALA A 114 -5.29 3.76 -7.36
CA ALA A 114 -3.86 4.07 -7.19
C ALA A 114 -2.96 2.83 -7.25
N SER A 115 -3.50 1.64 -7.00
CA SER A 115 -2.83 0.37 -7.23
C SER A 115 -2.47 0.13 -8.72
N THR A 116 -3.22 0.71 -9.67
CA THR A 116 -2.96 0.59 -11.11
C THR A 116 -1.63 1.23 -11.53
N PRO A 117 -1.36 2.52 -11.25
CA PRO A 117 -0.06 3.11 -11.53
C PRO A 117 1.08 2.48 -10.72
N ILE A 118 0.84 2.02 -9.47
CA ILE A 118 1.84 1.26 -8.70
C ILE A 118 2.25 0.00 -9.48
N ASN A 119 1.29 -0.84 -9.87
CA ASN A 119 1.53 -2.03 -10.68
C ASN A 119 2.29 -1.72 -11.97
N ARG A 120 1.94 -0.63 -12.66
CA ARG A 120 2.60 -0.23 -13.90
C ARG A 120 4.06 0.18 -13.65
N MET A 121 4.34 0.93 -12.60
CA MET A 121 5.69 1.40 -12.27
C MET A 121 6.59 0.22 -11.85
N LEU A 122 6.10 -0.68 -11.01
CA LEU A 122 6.84 -1.86 -10.56
C LEU A 122 7.00 -2.91 -11.67
N GLY A 123 5.99 -3.08 -12.52
CA GLY A 123 6.08 -3.97 -13.69
C GLY A 123 7.16 -3.52 -14.69
N ARG A 124 7.40 -2.21 -14.83
CA ARG A 124 8.54 -1.68 -15.64
C ARG A 124 9.90 -2.08 -15.07
N ARG A 125 9.98 -2.35 -13.76
CA ARG A 125 11.17 -2.88 -13.08
C ARG A 125 11.26 -4.40 -13.10
N ARG A 126 10.33 -5.07 -13.80
CA ARG A 126 10.23 -6.54 -13.86
C ARG A 126 10.04 -7.17 -12.47
N MET A 127 9.46 -6.43 -11.53
CA MET A 127 9.02 -6.97 -10.26
C MET A 127 7.74 -7.78 -10.46
N GLU A 128 7.51 -8.74 -9.58
CA GLU A 128 6.40 -9.67 -9.68
C GLU A 128 5.38 -9.43 -8.55
N ALA A 129 4.11 -9.28 -8.94
CA ALA A 129 3.01 -9.19 -7.99
C ALA A 129 2.76 -10.57 -7.38
N ILE A 130 2.88 -10.69 -6.05
CA ILE A 130 2.62 -11.95 -5.34
C ILE A 130 1.14 -12.30 -5.30
N VAL A 131 0.28 -11.28 -5.25
CA VAL A 131 -1.18 -11.36 -5.33
C VAL A 131 -1.72 -10.20 -6.17
N PRO A 132 -2.95 -10.31 -6.73
CA PRO A 132 -3.62 -9.17 -7.34
C PRO A 132 -3.77 -8.00 -6.36
N ALA A 133 -3.72 -6.79 -6.90
CA ALA A 133 -3.90 -5.60 -6.09
C ALA A 133 -5.33 -5.47 -5.55
N GLU A 134 -5.45 -4.90 -4.34
CA GLU A 134 -6.71 -4.77 -3.63
C GLU A 134 -7.08 -3.30 -3.39
N SER A 135 -8.38 -3.00 -3.36
CA SER A 135 -8.86 -1.64 -3.06
C SER A 135 -9.80 -1.65 -1.87
N PHE A 136 -9.55 -0.73 -0.94
CA PHE A 136 -10.33 -0.55 0.27
C PHE A 136 -11.18 0.70 0.21
N VAL A 137 -12.41 0.62 0.70
CA VAL A 137 -13.43 1.65 0.54
C VAL A 137 -13.43 2.62 1.72
N VAL A 138 -13.40 3.91 1.39
CA VAL A 138 -13.52 5.02 2.33
C VAL A 138 -14.80 5.79 1.98
N SER A 139 -15.59 6.14 2.98
CA SER A 139 -16.80 6.95 2.83
C SER A 139 -16.45 8.38 2.40
N MET A 140 -17.47 9.13 1.97
CA MET A 140 -17.32 10.56 1.68
C MET A 140 -16.97 11.39 2.91
N HIS A 141 -17.18 10.85 4.11
CA HIS A 141 -16.82 11.48 5.39
C HIS A 141 -15.43 11.04 5.88
N ASN A 142 -14.61 10.44 5.00
CA ASN A 142 -13.28 9.96 5.31
C ASN A 142 -13.26 8.86 6.41
N GLU A 143 -14.28 8.01 6.44
CA GLU A 143 -14.36 6.87 7.35
C GLU A 143 -14.16 5.58 6.54
N LEU A 144 -13.36 4.63 7.02
CA LEU A 144 -13.31 3.30 6.40
C LEU A 144 -14.70 2.66 6.43
N ALA A 145 -15.12 2.09 5.31
CA ALA A 145 -16.38 1.35 5.25
C ALA A 145 -16.33 0.14 6.21
N GLY A 146 -17.51 -0.28 6.69
CA GLY A 146 -17.60 -1.39 7.64
C GLY A 146 -16.99 -2.68 7.07
N GLY A 147 -16.12 -3.32 7.86
CA GLY A 147 -15.46 -4.58 7.49
C GLY A 147 -14.20 -4.43 6.62
N GLU A 148 -13.81 -3.22 6.20
CA GLU A 148 -12.62 -3.04 5.36
C GLU A 148 -11.31 -3.40 6.10
N GLU A 149 -11.25 -3.20 7.42
CA GLU A 149 -10.11 -3.65 8.24
C GLU A 149 -10.05 -5.18 8.35
N ASP A 150 -11.19 -5.86 8.42
CA ASP A 150 -11.25 -7.33 8.42
C ASP A 150 -10.80 -7.88 7.06
N ARG A 151 -11.31 -7.32 5.97
CA ARG A 151 -10.87 -7.64 4.60
C ARG A 151 -9.36 -7.41 4.42
N ALA A 152 -8.81 -6.37 5.03
CA ALA A 152 -7.38 -6.07 4.97
C ALA A 152 -6.55 -7.13 5.70
N ARG A 153 -7.00 -7.61 6.86
CA ARG A 153 -6.38 -8.74 7.57
C ARG A 153 -6.45 -10.03 6.75
N GLU A 154 -7.61 -10.35 6.17
CA GLU A 154 -7.77 -11.52 5.29
C GLU A 154 -6.85 -11.45 4.06
N TRP A 155 -6.69 -10.26 3.46
CA TRP A 155 -5.75 -10.07 2.36
C TRP A 155 -4.29 -10.25 2.79
N GLY A 156 -3.93 -9.76 3.99
CA GLY A 156 -2.62 -10.01 4.60
C GLY A 156 -2.34 -11.50 4.81
N GLN A 157 -3.30 -12.26 5.32
CA GLN A 157 -3.18 -13.72 5.49
C GLN A 157 -2.90 -14.41 4.15
N ARG A 158 -3.67 -14.07 3.11
CA ARG A 158 -3.47 -14.61 1.77
C ARG A 158 -2.08 -14.30 1.22
N ILE A 159 -1.54 -13.11 1.47
CA ILE A 159 -0.18 -12.75 1.05
C ILE A 159 0.84 -13.66 1.73
N ALA A 160 0.72 -13.88 3.04
CA ALA A 160 1.62 -14.74 3.80
C ALA A 160 1.56 -16.20 3.32
N GLU A 161 0.37 -16.72 3.02
CA GLU A 161 0.17 -18.07 2.47
C GLU A 161 0.90 -18.24 1.13
N VAL A 162 0.69 -17.34 0.18
CA VAL A 162 1.34 -17.41 -1.14
C VAL A 162 2.86 -17.21 -1.03
N ALA A 163 3.32 -16.35 -0.13
CA ALA A 163 4.75 -16.17 0.13
C ALA A 163 5.40 -17.45 0.67
N ALA A 164 4.74 -18.13 1.61
CA ALA A 164 5.23 -19.40 2.14
C ALA A 164 5.30 -20.49 1.07
N GLU A 165 4.27 -20.62 0.23
CA GLU A 165 4.24 -21.57 -0.89
C GLU A 165 5.39 -21.35 -1.88
N ARG A 166 5.66 -20.08 -2.24
CA ARG A 166 6.77 -19.71 -3.15
C ARG A 166 8.13 -20.03 -2.54
N ARG A 167 8.30 -19.83 -1.23
CA ARG A 167 9.55 -20.15 -0.52
C ARG A 167 9.83 -21.65 -0.54
N ILE A 168 8.80 -22.47 -0.29
CA ILE A 168 8.88 -23.94 -0.36
C ILE A 168 9.21 -24.41 -1.79
N GLY A 169 8.58 -23.81 -2.81
CA GLY A 169 8.86 -24.15 -4.21
C GLY A 169 10.31 -23.86 -4.63
N HIS A 170 10.90 -22.78 -4.12
CA HIS A 170 12.30 -22.43 -4.37
C HIS A 170 13.29 -23.34 -3.61
N GLU A 171 12.97 -23.73 -2.37
CA GLU A 171 13.78 -24.69 -1.60
C GLU A 171 13.79 -26.09 -2.25
N ASN A 172 12.65 -26.57 -2.74
CA ASN A 172 12.54 -27.88 -3.37
C ASN A 172 13.22 -27.96 -4.75
N SER A 173 13.19 -26.88 -5.54
CA SER A 173 13.84 -26.84 -6.86
C SER A 173 15.37 -26.74 -6.79
N GLY A 174 15.93 -26.27 -5.66
CA GLY A 174 17.37 -26.33 -5.39
C GLY A 174 17.88 -27.71 -4.92
N ALA A 175 16.98 -28.56 -4.41
CA ALA A 175 17.34 -29.89 -3.88
C ALA A 175 17.42 -30.98 -4.96
N GLU A 176 16.76 -30.83 -6.11
CA GLU A 176 16.79 -31.81 -7.21
C GLU A 176 17.97 -31.61 -8.18
N ALA A 177 18.80 -30.58 -7.98
CA ALA A 177 19.93 -30.25 -8.86
C ALA A 177 21.30 -30.77 -8.36
N GLN A 178 21.33 -31.72 -7.42
CA GLN A 178 22.57 -32.31 -6.88
C GLN A 178 22.71 -33.79 -7.18
#